data_AF-A0A2A9NH88-F1
#
_entry.id   AF-A0A2A9NH88-F1
#
_cell.length_a   1.000
_cell.length_b   1.000
_cell.length_c   1.000
_cell.angle_alpha   90.00
_cell.angle_beta   90.00
_cell.angle_gamma   90.00
#
_symmetry.space_group_name_H-M   'P 1'
#
loop_
_entity.id
_entity.type
_entity.pdbx_description
1 polymer ?
#
loop_
_entity_poly.entity_id
_entity_poly.type
_entity_poly.pdbx_seq_one_letter_code
_entity_poly.pdbx_strand_id
1 'polypeptide(L)'
;MGGGGSKISDLFYPDNPKRRARASQLRDDVNFFCNQFEEVKRKRNNLLQEIKPKLNALLKKYGYNTTDQLDKAVTNVLKGEALKEYTRIKEQMDKSDDGIMAIFQITSVIGAATGIFLGALVILGVMTGGAALAAIGVIGAVLGVIVLVAVLFSIFEGAEERSNMRKAISDLSFERVKARAAYEGMNALANWAYNIKLWLDEPLISDNEKLMRKKLEGDFATDYNKSKRSAVVAFLDKYDRDRGAWTNEDPNWRSGPEDIIGSASLTSLSSKHHMMKRSAYYIDEEFKVANRSGEVEIDDFTLDEAPTIKFDYTSPDHSGTLELLYLTSDKDSCEGLDSQDNTWIIHYESGHNPDATDPHVSDYRFSIVDLKGGKVYKDCHIKFQSRPPA
;
A
#
# COMPACT_ATOMS: atom_id res chain seq x y z
N MET A 1 16.72 11.80 21.49
CA MET A 1 16.53 12.46 22.80
C MET A 1 15.61 13.64 22.59
N GLY A 2 14.32 13.50 22.92
CA GLY A 2 13.32 14.55 22.81
C GLY A 2 12.50 14.58 24.09
N GLY A 3 12.38 15.76 24.69
CA GLY A 3 11.76 15.98 25.98
C GLY A 3 10.30 15.54 25.99
N GLY A 4 10.02 14.40 26.60
CA GLY A 4 8.69 14.07 27.07
C GLY A 4 8.42 14.93 28.30
N GLY A 5 7.96 16.16 28.10
CA GLY A 5 7.42 16.96 29.19
C GLY A 5 6.38 16.11 29.91
N SER A 6 6.57 15.92 31.22
CA SER A 6 5.58 15.27 32.08
C SER A 6 4.27 16.04 31.97
N LYS A 7 3.21 15.37 31.55
CA LYS A 7 1.86 15.92 31.48
C LYS A 7 1.15 15.65 32.80
N ILE A 8 0.19 16.50 33.17
CA ILE A 8 -0.66 16.26 34.36
C ILE A 8 -1.41 14.91 34.24
N SER A 9 -1.77 14.47 33.02
CA SER A 9 -2.35 13.16 32.76
C SER A 9 -1.45 11.99 33.16
N ASP A 10 -0.12 12.16 33.18
CA ASP A 10 0.83 11.11 33.54
C ASP A 10 0.73 10.74 35.03
N LEU A 11 0.21 11.63 35.88
CA LEU A 11 -0.05 11.32 37.29
C LEU A 11 -1.14 10.24 37.44
N PHE A 12 -2.16 10.29 36.57
CA PHE A 12 -3.26 9.34 36.57
C PHE A 12 -2.97 8.11 35.68
N TYR A 13 -2.09 8.27 34.70
CA TYR A 13 -1.70 7.23 33.74
C TYR A 13 -0.18 7.11 33.66
N PRO A 14 0.48 6.49 34.65
CA PRO A 14 1.95 6.50 34.78
C PRO A 14 2.71 5.81 33.64
N ASP A 15 2.04 4.96 32.85
CA ASP A 15 2.63 4.32 31.67
C ASP A 15 2.47 5.14 30.37
N ASN A 16 1.71 6.24 30.36
CA ASN A 16 1.55 7.07 29.17
C ASN A 16 2.87 7.63 28.61
N PRO A 17 3.87 8.03 29.43
CA PRO A 17 5.19 8.39 28.93
C PRO A 17 5.86 7.26 28.13
N LYS A 18 5.76 6.01 28.60
CA LYS A 18 6.31 4.83 27.89
C LYS A 18 5.56 4.55 26.59
N ARG A 19 4.23 4.67 26.60
CA ARG A 19 3.41 4.53 25.39
C ARG A 19 3.76 5.57 24.34
N ARG A 20 3.87 6.85 24.73
CA ARG A 20 4.29 7.93 23.83
C ARG A 20 5.67 7.67 23.25
N ALA A 21 6.63 7.27 24.08
CA ALA A 21 7.98 6.92 23.63
C ALA A 21 7.96 5.77 22.63
N ARG A 22 7.20 4.70 22.90
CA ARG A 22 7.06 3.55 21.99
C ARG A 22 6.37 3.92 20.68
N ALA A 23 5.27 4.66 20.74
CA ALA A 23 4.56 5.09 19.54
C ALA A 23 5.44 6.00 18.66
N SER A 24 6.18 6.95 19.26
CA SER A 24 7.16 7.77 18.52
C SER A 24 8.26 6.90 17.92
N GLN A 25 8.81 5.97 18.70
CA GLN A 25 9.85 5.06 18.25
C GLN A 25 9.40 4.21 17.05
N LEU A 26 8.18 3.65 17.10
CA LEU A 26 7.61 2.89 15.99
C LEU A 26 7.41 3.76 14.76
N ARG A 27 6.91 4.99 14.92
CA ARG A 27 6.76 5.95 13.82
C ARG A 27 8.11 6.26 13.17
N ASP A 28 9.13 6.51 13.99
CA ASP A 28 10.47 6.84 13.52
C ASP A 28 11.11 5.64 12.80
N ASP A 29 10.87 4.40 13.26
CA ASP A 29 11.28 3.18 12.55
C ASP A 29 10.62 3.06 11.17
N VAL A 30 9.30 3.29 11.09
CA VAL A 30 8.56 3.24 9.83
C VAL A 30 9.13 4.27 8.85
N ASN A 31 9.29 5.51 9.29
CA ASN A 31 9.89 6.58 8.48
C ASN A 31 11.30 6.21 8.02
N PHE A 32 12.12 5.66 8.91
CA PHE A 32 13.46 5.20 8.57
C PHE A 32 13.43 4.15 7.45
N PHE A 33 12.58 3.12 7.55
CA PHE A 33 12.48 2.09 6.51
C PHE A 33 11.89 2.63 5.20
N CYS A 34 10.93 3.55 5.24
CA CYS A 34 10.42 4.22 4.04
C CYS A 34 11.50 5.04 3.33
N ASN A 35 12.34 5.76 4.09
CA ASN A 35 13.46 6.51 3.51
C ASN A 35 14.51 5.58 2.88
N GLN A 36 14.86 4.49 3.58
CA GLN A 36 15.76 3.47 3.05
C GLN A 36 15.19 2.82 1.76
N PHE A 37 13.88 2.59 1.71
CA PHE A 37 13.21 2.09 0.51
C PHE A 37 13.38 3.05 -0.68
N GLU A 38 13.15 4.35 -0.48
CA GLU A 38 13.29 5.34 -1.57
C GLU A 38 14.75 5.51 -2.03
N GLU A 39 15.72 5.42 -1.12
CA GLU A 39 17.16 5.41 -1.47
C GLU A 39 17.51 4.22 -2.37
N VAL A 40 17.09 3.02 -1.97
CA VAL A 40 17.34 1.79 -2.73
C VAL A 40 16.59 1.79 -4.06
N LYS A 41 15.35 2.31 -4.09
CA LYS A 41 14.57 2.48 -5.33
C LYS A 41 15.27 3.43 -6.31
N ARG A 42 15.86 4.53 -5.82
CA ARG A 42 16.67 5.43 -6.65
C ARG A 42 17.90 4.73 -7.21
N LYS A 43 18.61 3.95 -6.38
CA LYS A 43 19.75 3.14 -6.82
C LYS A 43 19.35 2.15 -7.92
N ARG A 44 18.23 1.42 -7.72
CA ARG A 44 17.65 0.53 -8.74
C ARG A 44 17.38 1.28 -10.03
N ASN A 45 16.73 2.44 -9.97
CA ASN A 45 16.38 3.22 -11.16
C ASN A 45 17.62 3.67 -11.94
N ASN A 46 18.65 4.15 -11.25
CA ASN A 46 19.92 4.53 -11.88
C ASN A 46 20.57 3.32 -12.58
N LEU A 47 20.62 2.16 -11.90
CA LEU A 47 21.14 0.92 -12.49
C LEU A 47 20.35 0.51 -13.75
N LEU A 48 19.02 0.59 -13.72
CA LEU A 48 18.18 0.24 -14.86
C LEU A 48 18.38 1.20 -16.04
N GLN A 49 18.60 2.50 -15.79
CA GLN A 49 18.96 3.46 -16.83
C GLN A 49 20.30 3.11 -17.49
N GLU A 50 21.31 2.71 -16.70
CA GLU A 50 22.61 2.28 -17.21
C GLU A 50 22.55 0.95 -17.98
N ILE A 51 21.66 0.04 -17.59
CA ILE A 51 21.45 -1.27 -18.23
C ILE A 51 20.73 -1.13 -19.56
N LYS A 52 19.75 -0.22 -19.67
CA LYS A 52 18.86 -0.07 -20.83
C LYS A 52 19.60 -0.02 -22.19
N PRO A 53 20.64 0.81 -22.42
CA PRO A 53 21.33 0.82 -23.71
C PRO A 53 22.07 -0.49 -24.02
N LYS A 54 22.64 -1.14 -22.99
CA LYS A 54 23.35 -2.43 -23.14
C LYS A 54 22.38 -3.55 -23.48
N LEU A 55 21.21 -3.55 -22.83
CA LEU A 55 20.14 -4.47 -23.14
C LEU A 55 19.62 -4.27 -24.57
N ASN A 56 19.47 -3.03 -25.02
CA ASN A 56 19.07 -2.74 -26.41
C ASN A 56 20.12 -3.23 -27.42
N ALA A 57 21.42 -3.09 -27.12
CA ALA A 57 22.48 -3.64 -27.95
C ALA A 57 22.42 -5.17 -27.99
N LEU A 58 22.17 -5.81 -26.85
CA LEU A 58 22.00 -7.26 -26.74
C LEU A 58 20.77 -7.75 -27.53
N LEU A 59 19.62 -7.08 -27.37
CA LEU A 59 18.40 -7.32 -28.14
C LEU A 59 18.68 -7.34 -29.65
N LYS A 60 19.34 -6.29 -30.14
CA LYS A 60 19.73 -6.19 -31.56
C LYS A 60 20.67 -7.31 -31.99
N LYS A 61 21.62 -7.72 -31.14
CA LYS A 61 22.52 -8.86 -31.40
C LYS A 61 21.74 -10.17 -31.63
N TYR A 62 20.59 -10.35 -30.96
CA TYR A 62 19.71 -11.50 -31.11
C TYR A 62 18.58 -11.29 -32.13
N GLY A 63 18.62 -10.21 -32.93
CA GLY A 63 17.66 -9.96 -34.00
C GLY A 63 16.36 -9.29 -33.53
N TYR A 64 16.28 -8.82 -32.28
CA TYR A 64 15.13 -8.09 -31.75
C TYR A 64 15.40 -6.58 -31.82
N ASN A 65 14.70 -5.87 -32.70
CA ASN A 65 14.84 -4.43 -32.88
C ASN A 65 13.95 -3.62 -31.94
N THR A 66 12.85 -4.23 -31.47
CA THR A 66 11.89 -3.62 -30.55
C THR A 66 11.51 -4.59 -29.45
N THR A 67 10.97 -4.03 -28.37
CA THR A 67 10.43 -4.77 -27.22
C THR A 67 9.23 -5.64 -27.63
N ASP A 68 8.45 -5.19 -28.60
CA ASP A 68 7.32 -5.95 -29.15
C ASP A 68 7.77 -7.19 -29.92
N GLN A 69 8.93 -7.14 -30.59
CA GLN A 69 9.49 -8.31 -31.26
C GLN A 69 9.95 -9.36 -30.25
N LEU A 70 10.57 -8.92 -29.14
CA LEU A 70 10.91 -9.79 -28.03
C LEU A 70 9.66 -10.41 -27.39
N ASP A 71 8.65 -9.59 -27.11
CA ASP A 71 7.40 -10.03 -26.49
C ASP A 71 6.68 -11.08 -27.35
N LYS A 72 6.60 -10.84 -28.67
CA LYS A 72 6.08 -11.84 -29.62
C LYS A 72 6.88 -13.13 -29.60
N ALA A 73 8.21 -13.04 -29.52
CA ALA A 73 9.05 -14.24 -29.44
C ALA A 73 8.81 -15.03 -28.14
N VAL A 74 8.72 -14.34 -27.00
CA VAL A 74 8.45 -14.98 -25.70
C VAL A 74 7.06 -15.61 -25.66
N THR A 75 6.03 -14.91 -26.12
CA THR A 75 4.65 -15.41 -26.19
C THR A 75 4.48 -16.59 -27.15
N ASN A 76 5.26 -16.65 -28.23
CA ASN A 76 5.27 -17.80 -29.15
C ASN A 76 5.90 -19.06 -28.53
N VAL A 77 6.87 -18.87 -27.61
CA VAL A 77 7.56 -19.97 -26.92
C VAL A 77 6.77 -20.45 -25.71
N LEU A 78 6.18 -19.52 -24.95
CA LEU A 78 5.37 -19.82 -23.78
C LEU A 78 4.05 -20.49 -24.17
N LYS A 79 3.65 -21.48 -23.37
CA LYS A 79 2.37 -22.20 -23.55
C LYS A 79 1.72 -22.47 -22.20
N GLY A 80 0.40 -22.67 -22.21
CA GLY A 80 -0.38 -23.04 -21.02
C GLY A 80 -0.28 -22.01 -19.90
N GLU A 81 -0.11 -22.48 -18.66
CA GLU A 81 -0.10 -21.63 -17.46
C GLU A 81 1.04 -20.62 -17.47
N ALA A 82 2.19 -20.96 -18.05
CA ALA A 82 3.34 -20.04 -18.11
C ALA A 82 3.07 -18.83 -19.02
N LEU A 83 2.33 -19.02 -20.13
CA LEU A 83 1.90 -17.92 -20.99
C LEU A 83 0.86 -17.04 -20.27
N LYS A 84 -0.11 -17.67 -19.61
CA LYS A 84 -1.14 -16.97 -18.83
C LYS A 84 -0.52 -16.09 -17.75
N GLU A 85 0.45 -16.62 -17.02
CA GLU A 85 1.14 -15.89 -15.97
C GLU A 85 2.02 -14.75 -16.52
N TYR A 86 2.71 -15.00 -17.64
CA TYR A 86 3.45 -13.95 -18.34
C TYR A 86 2.54 -12.80 -18.79
N THR A 87 1.40 -13.11 -19.42
CA THR A 87 0.42 -12.10 -19.85
C THR A 87 -0.15 -11.34 -18.65
N ARG A 88 -0.49 -12.04 -17.56
CA ARG A 88 -0.97 -11.42 -16.32
C ARG A 88 0.05 -10.42 -15.75
N ILE A 89 1.33 -10.81 -15.71
CA ILE A 89 2.40 -9.91 -15.25
C ILE A 89 2.52 -8.71 -16.20
N LYS A 90 2.53 -8.95 -17.52
CA LYS A 90 2.63 -7.89 -18.52
C LYS A 90 1.49 -6.87 -18.41
N GLU A 91 0.25 -7.32 -18.26
CA GLU A 91 -0.91 -6.44 -18.07
C GLU A 91 -0.83 -5.62 -16.77
N GLN A 92 -0.29 -6.20 -15.70
CA GLN A 92 -0.02 -5.48 -14.45
C GLN A 92 1.11 -4.45 -14.64
N MET A 93 2.04 -4.72 -15.55
CA MET A 93 3.17 -3.86 -15.82
C MET A 93 2.86 -2.68 -16.74
N ASP A 94 1.96 -2.83 -17.71
CA ASP A 94 1.57 -1.76 -18.63
C ASP A 94 0.96 -0.55 -17.88
N LYS A 95 0.62 -0.73 -16.61
CA LYS A 95 0.14 0.31 -15.68
C LYS A 95 1.22 0.85 -14.73
N SER A 96 2.50 0.48 -14.92
CA SER A 96 3.56 0.65 -13.93
C SER A 96 4.85 1.32 -14.42
N ASP A 97 5.71 1.72 -13.46
CA ASP A 97 7.01 2.38 -13.61
C ASP A 97 7.92 1.72 -14.67
N ASP A 98 8.57 2.54 -15.52
CA ASP A 98 9.55 2.16 -16.56
C ASP A 98 10.58 1.12 -16.08
N GLY A 99 10.91 1.16 -14.79
CA GLY A 99 11.83 0.21 -14.17
C GLY A 99 11.36 -1.25 -14.23
N ILE A 100 10.07 -1.52 -14.05
CA ILE A 100 9.55 -2.89 -14.07
C ILE A 100 9.52 -3.41 -15.51
N MET A 101 9.21 -2.56 -16.46
CA MET A 101 9.31 -2.87 -17.89
C MET A 101 10.75 -3.21 -18.29
N ALA A 102 11.75 -2.48 -17.79
CA ALA A 102 13.16 -2.81 -18.04
C ALA A 102 13.55 -4.17 -17.46
N ILE A 103 13.14 -4.46 -16.21
CA ILE A 103 13.34 -5.76 -15.54
C ILE A 103 12.77 -6.91 -16.38
N PHE A 104 11.55 -6.75 -16.87
CA PHE A 104 10.87 -7.74 -17.68
C PHE A 104 11.50 -7.92 -19.06
N GLN A 105 11.97 -6.84 -19.68
CA GLN A 105 12.72 -6.93 -20.93
C GLN A 105 14.02 -7.71 -20.72
N ILE A 106 14.72 -7.47 -19.61
CA ILE A 106 15.94 -8.20 -19.27
C ILE A 106 15.66 -9.69 -19.13
N THR A 107 14.64 -10.06 -18.33
CA THR A 107 14.27 -11.47 -18.14
C THR A 107 13.85 -12.13 -19.45
N SER A 108 13.05 -11.44 -20.26
CA SER A 108 12.59 -11.93 -21.56
C SER A 108 13.73 -12.12 -22.56
N VAL A 109 14.70 -11.20 -22.61
CA VAL A 109 15.90 -11.34 -23.46
C VAL A 109 16.71 -12.54 -23.04
N ILE A 110 16.98 -12.69 -21.75
CA ILE A 110 17.75 -13.82 -21.24
C ILE A 110 17.05 -15.13 -21.60
N GLY A 111 15.74 -15.23 -21.37
CA GLY A 111 14.97 -16.42 -21.71
C GLY A 111 14.99 -16.74 -23.21
N ALA A 112 14.78 -15.74 -24.06
CA ALA A 112 14.74 -15.93 -25.52
C ALA A 112 16.14 -16.25 -26.11
N ALA A 113 17.19 -15.57 -25.63
CA ALA A 113 18.54 -15.69 -26.16
C ALA A 113 19.28 -16.96 -25.72
N THR A 114 19.05 -17.41 -24.49
CA THR A 114 19.79 -18.54 -23.91
C THR A 114 19.05 -19.86 -24.04
N GLY A 115 17.73 -19.84 -24.29
CA GLY A 115 16.92 -21.06 -24.27
C GLY A 115 16.81 -21.70 -22.87
N ILE A 116 17.36 -21.07 -21.81
CA ILE A 116 17.07 -21.46 -20.43
C ILE A 116 15.59 -21.21 -20.22
N PHE A 117 14.87 -22.32 -20.12
CA PHE A 117 13.44 -22.35 -19.96
C PHE A 117 12.96 -21.35 -18.89
N LEU A 118 11.93 -20.64 -19.29
CA LEU A 118 11.11 -19.67 -18.57
C LEU A 118 10.65 -20.10 -17.17
N GLY A 119 10.85 -21.34 -16.71
CA GLY A 119 10.42 -21.77 -15.37
C GLY A 119 11.04 -20.94 -14.24
N ALA A 120 12.35 -20.69 -14.27
CA ALA A 120 12.99 -19.85 -13.26
C ALA A 120 12.77 -18.35 -13.49
N LEU A 121 12.64 -17.92 -14.75
CA LEU A 121 12.36 -16.54 -15.13
C LEU A 121 10.90 -16.12 -14.88
N VAL A 122 9.95 -17.06 -14.94
CA VAL A 122 8.55 -16.89 -14.53
C VAL A 122 8.50 -16.81 -13.02
N ILE A 123 9.22 -17.67 -12.27
CA ILE A 123 9.31 -17.52 -10.81
C ILE A 123 9.91 -16.15 -10.44
N LEU A 124 10.99 -15.73 -11.09
CA LEU A 124 11.55 -14.39 -10.95
C LEU A 124 10.57 -13.30 -11.39
N GLY A 125 9.85 -13.45 -12.49
CA GLY A 125 8.88 -12.46 -12.99
C GLY A 125 7.67 -12.30 -12.06
N VAL A 126 7.16 -13.40 -11.51
CA VAL A 126 6.09 -13.41 -10.51
C VAL A 126 6.57 -12.78 -9.20
N MET A 127 7.79 -13.11 -8.77
CA MET A 127 8.39 -12.55 -7.55
C MET A 127 8.81 -11.09 -7.71
N THR A 128 9.23 -10.64 -8.90
CA THR A 128 9.76 -9.29 -9.12
C THR A 128 8.67 -8.32 -9.56
N GLY A 129 7.80 -8.70 -10.51
CA GLY A 129 6.74 -7.82 -11.01
C GLY A 129 5.66 -7.58 -9.97
N GLY A 130 5.10 -8.65 -9.41
CA GLY A 130 4.06 -8.57 -8.38
C GLY A 130 4.58 -7.93 -7.09
N ALA A 131 5.76 -8.35 -6.62
CA ALA A 131 6.29 -7.81 -5.37
C ALA A 131 6.84 -6.39 -5.49
N ALA A 132 7.45 -5.99 -6.61
CA ALA A 132 7.90 -4.61 -6.77
C ALA A 132 6.72 -3.64 -6.73
N LEU A 133 5.65 -3.96 -7.46
CA LEU A 133 4.42 -3.16 -7.50
C LEU A 133 3.74 -3.12 -6.13
N ALA A 134 3.63 -4.28 -5.49
CA ALA A 134 3.05 -4.38 -4.17
C ALA A 134 3.88 -3.64 -3.12
N ALA A 135 5.22 -3.71 -3.18
CA ALA A 135 6.10 -2.98 -2.26
C ALA A 135 5.93 -1.45 -2.39
N ILE A 136 5.85 -0.93 -3.63
CA ILE A 136 5.56 0.50 -3.85
C ILE A 136 4.19 0.88 -3.29
N GLY A 137 3.15 0.07 -3.56
CA GLY A 137 1.80 0.31 -3.03
C GLY A 137 1.73 0.25 -1.51
N VAL A 138 2.47 -0.69 -0.90
CA VAL A 138 2.59 -0.84 0.55
C VAL A 138 3.18 0.41 1.18
N ILE A 139 4.26 0.96 0.62
CA ILE A 139 4.88 2.17 1.17
C ILE A 139 3.94 3.38 1.11
N GLY A 140 3.17 3.54 0.02
CA GLY A 140 2.16 4.59 -0.07
C GLY A 140 1.10 4.48 1.05
N ALA A 141 0.61 3.27 1.32
CA ALA A 141 -0.34 3.02 2.39
C ALA A 141 0.26 3.27 3.79
N VAL A 142 1.49 2.81 4.01
CA VAL A 142 2.25 3.00 5.26
C VAL A 142 2.39 4.49 5.59
N LEU A 143 2.77 5.32 4.61
CA LEU A 143 2.93 6.76 4.81
C LEU A 143 1.59 7.43 5.17
N GLY A 144 0.48 6.98 4.60
CA GLY A 144 -0.86 7.45 4.98
C GLY A 144 -1.20 7.20 6.46
N VAL A 145 -0.84 6.04 7.00
CA VAL A 145 -1.05 5.71 8.42
C VAL A 145 -0.19 6.58 9.34
N ILE A 146 1.05 6.89 8.95
CA ILE A 146 1.93 7.77 9.74
C ILE A 146 1.29 9.16 9.91
N VAL A 147 0.70 9.71 8.85
CA VAL A 147 0.01 11.02 8.90
C VAL A 147 -1.18 10.96 9.86
N LEU A 148 -2.01 9.90 9.78
CA LEU A 148 -3.13 9.71 10.70
C LEU A 148 -2.67 9.64 12.16
N VAL A 149 -1.58 8.91 12.43
CA VAL A 149 -1.05 8.77 13.79
C VAL A 149 -0.47 10.08 14.33
N ALA A 150 0.14 10.91 13.46
CA ALA A 150 0.58 12.26 13.85
C ALA A 150 -0.59 13.13 14.34
N VAL A 151 -1.77 13.00 13.72
CA VAL A 151 -3.00 13.67 14.18
C VAL A 151 -3.43 13.14 15.55
N LEU A 152 -3.41 11.82 15.77
CA LEU A 152 -3.78 11.21 17.05
C LEU A 152 -2.89 11.66 18.23
N PHE A 153 -1.63 11.98 17.99
CA PHE A 153 -0.73 12.54 19.02
C PHE A 153 -1.10 13.96 19.45
N SER A 154 -1.95 14.65 18.69
CA SER A 154 -2.32 16.05 18.94
C SER A 154 -3.57 16.20 19.81
N ILE A 155 -4.23 15.09 20.21
CA ILE A 155 -5.42 15.11 21.07
C ILE A 155 -4.99 14.90 22.54
N PHE A 156 -5.34 15.83 23.43
CA PHE A 156 -4.61 16.09 24.70
C PHE A 156 -5.24 15.58 26.00
N GLU A 157 -6.28 14.74 25.99
CA GLU A 157 -7.00 14.43 27.24
C GLU A 157 -6.86 12.98 27.73
N GLY A 158 -6.08 12.80 28.80
CA GLY A 158 -6.17 11.68 29.76
C GLY A 158 -6.38 10.26 29.19
N ALA A 159 -7.57 9.70 29.43
CA ALA A 159 -7.93 8.33 29.02
C ALA A 159 -7.97 8.16 27.49
N GLU A 160 -8.36 9.21 26.78
CA GLU A 160 -8.39 9.23 25.33
C GLU A 160 -6.97 9.19 24.75
N GLU A 161 -6.04 9.95 25.33
CA GLU A 161 -4.61 9.87 24.98
C GLU A 161 -4.10 8.43 25.11
N ARG A 162 -4.43 7.72 26.20
CA ARG A 162 -4.04 6.31 26.38
C ARG A 162 -4.61 5.41 25.28
N SER A 163 -5.88 5.56 24.93
CA SER A 163 -6.54 4.78 23.88
C SER A 163 -5.92 5.04 22.51
N ASN A 164 -5.71 6.32 22.18
CA ASN A 164 -5.07 6.76 20.95
C ASN A 164 -3.63 6.24 20.84
N MET A 165 -2.87 6.23 21.94
CA MET A 165 -1.51 5.69 21.94
C MET A 165 -1.49 4.17 21.74
N ARG A 166 -2.43 3.43 22.33
CA ARG A 166 -2.56 1.99 22.10
C ARG A 166 -2.91 1.67 20.65
N LYS A 167 -3.84 2.43 20.07
CA LYS A 167 -4.18 2.33 18.66
C LYS A 167 -2.95 2.63 17.79
N ALA A 168 -2.25 3.73 18.06
CA ALA A 168 -1.04 4.09 17.33
C ALA A 168 0.05 3.01 17.44
N ILE A 169 0.30 2.46 18.62
CA ILE A 169 1.25 1.35 18.82
C ILE A 169 0.82 0.13 17.99
N SER A 170 -0.47 -0.21 18.02
CA SER A 170 -1.01 -1.31 17.25
C SER A 170 -0.78 -1.12 15.76
N ASP A 171 -1.28 -0.01 15.21
CA ASP A 171 -1.23 0.29 13.78
C ASP A 171 0.23 0.40 13.29
N LEU A 172 1.06 1.18 13.97
CA LEU A 172 2.48 1.35 13.59
C LEU A 172 3.28 0.06 13.73
N SER A 173 2.93 -0.85 14.64
CA SER A 173 3.63 -2.14 14.74
C SER A 173 3.46 -2.98 13.47
N PHE A 174 2.25 -3.04 12.91
CA PHE A 174 2.01 -3.74 11.65
C PHE A 174 2.60 -3.00 10.46
N GLU A 175 2.48 -1.67 10.40
CA GLU A 175 3.05 -0.88 9.31
C GLU A 175 4.58 -0.94 9.29
N ARG A 176 5.24 -1.04 10.45
CA ARG A 176 6.69 -1.25 10.55
C ARG A 176 7.14 -2.56 9.89
N VAL A 177 6.39 -3.64 10.09
CA VAL A 177 6.66 -4.94 9.45
C VAL A 177 6.54 -4.81 7.94
N LYS A 178 5.49 -4.16 7.45
CA LYS A 178 5.26 -3.92 6.03
C LYS A 178 6.35 -3.05 5.40
N ALA A 179 6.72 -1.94 6.06
CA ALA A 179 7.77 -1.03 5.61
C ALA A 179 9.13 -1.74 5.50
N ARG A 180 9.50 -2.53 6.52
CA ARG A 180 10.74 -3.32 6.49
C ARG A 180 10.73 -4.37 5.38
N ALA A 181 9.63 -5.09 5.20
CA ALA A 181 9.48 -6.06 4.14
C ALA A 181 9.64 -5.39 2.76
N ALA A 182 8.93 -4.27 2.53
CA ALA A 182 9.01 -3.52 1.28
C ALA A 182 10.44 -3.03 0.99
N TYR A 183 11.15 -2.52 2.00
CA TYR A 183 12.58 -2.17 1.89
C TYR A 183 13.43 -3.35 1.42
N GLU A 184 13.34 -4.52 2.07
CA GLU A 184 14.14 -5.70 1.71
C GLU A 184 13.79 -6.21 0.30
N GLY A 185 12.51 -6.18 -0.06
CA GLY A 185 12.06 -6.52 -1.41
C GLY A 185 12.68 -5.60 -2.47
N MET A 186 12.69 -4.29 -2.21
CA MET A 186 13.34 -3.31 -3.09
C MET A 186 14.86 -3.48 -3.14
N ASN A 187 15.48 -3.85 -2.02
CA ASN A 187 16.92 -4.11 -1.94
C ASN A 187 17.32 -5.35 -2.75
N ALA A 188 16.52 -6.42 -2.69
CA ALA A 188 16.70 -7.58 -3.55
C ALA A 188 16.63 -7.20 -5.04
N LEU A 189 15.67 -6.35 -5.43
CA LEU A 189 15.55 -5.86 -6.81
C LEU A 189 16.76 -5.00 -7.24
N ALA A 190 17.25 -4.13 -6.36
CA ALA A 190 18.43 -3.31 -6.64
C ALA A 190 19.70 -4.16 -6.79
N ASN A 191 19.89 -5.17 -5.94
CA ASN A 191 21.00 -6.11 -6.04
C ASN A 191 20.92 -6.95 -7.31
N TRP A 192 19.73 -7.38 -7.69
CA TRP A 192 19.52 -8.12 -8.92
C TRP A 192 19.79 -7.26 -10.17
N ALA A 193 19.33 -6.01 -10.19
CA ALA A 193 19.69 -5.06 -11.24
C ALA A 193 21.21 -4.85 -11.32
N TYR A 194 21.89 -4.75 -10.18
CA TYR A 194 23.35 -4.66 -10.14
C TYR A 194 24.02 -5.91 -10.73
N ASN A 195 23.54 -7.11 -10.40
CA ASN A 195 24.05 -8.36 -10.97
C ASN A 195 23.85 -8.45 -12.48
N ILE A 196 22.73 -7.95 -13.00
CA ILE A 196 22.49 -7.84 -14.45
C ILE A 196 23.49 -6.87 -15.08
N LYS A 197 23.71 -5.70 -14.46
CA LYS A 197 24.70 -4.74 -14.95
C LYS A 197 26.08 -5.37 -15.05
N LEU A 198 26.51 -6.07 -13.99
CA LEU A 198 27.81 -6.77 -13.96
C LEU A 198 27.91 -7.80 -15.09
N TRP A 199 26.84 -8.56 -15.32
CA TRP A 199 26.76 -9.52 -16.42
C TRP A 199 26.86 -8.86 -17.81
N LEU A 200 26.20 -7.72 -18.01
CA LEU A 200 26.26 -6.96 -19.27
C LEU A 200 27.61 -6.26 -19.47
N ASP A 201 28.33 -5.96 -18.40
CA ASP A 201 29.64 -5.29 -18.43
C ASP A 201 30.81 -6.24 -18.66
N GLU A 202 30.67 -7.52 -18.34
CA GLU A 202 31.75 -8.51 -18.42
C GLU A 202 31.48 -9.54 -19.54
N PRO A 203 32.12 -9.43 -20.73
CA PRO A 203 31.92 -10.35 -21.85
C PRO A 203 32.16 -11.83 -21.51
N LEU A 204 33.11 -12.09 -20.61
CA LEU A 204 33.44 -13.45 -20.15
C LEU A 204 32.31 -14.09 -19.32
N ILE A 205 31.47 -13.27 -18.66
CA ILE A 205 30.27 -13.73 -17.96
C ILE A 205 29.10 -13.75 -18.95
N SER A 206 29.03 -12.81 -19.89
CA SER A 206 27.93 -12.75 -20.86
C SER A 206 27.81 -14.01 -21.72
N ASP A 207 28.95 -14.61 -22.05
CA ASP A 207 29.02 -15.83 -22.86
C ASP A 207 28.95 -17.12 -22.02
N ASN A 208 28.91 -17.03 -20.68
CA ASN A 208 28.81 -18.16 -19.77
C ASN A 208 27.45 -18.24 -19.08
N GLU A 209 26.52 -18.89 -19.78
CA GLU A 209 25.14 -19.08 -19.37
C GLU A 209 24.98 -19.72 -17.97
N LYS A 210 25.80 -20.72 -17.64
CA LYS A 210 25.74 -21.41 -16.34
C LYS A 210 26.12 -20.49 -15.18
N LEU A 211 27.12 -19.63 -15.38
CA LEU A 211 27.55 -18.65 -14.39
C LEU A 211 26.51 -17.56 -14.20
N MET A 212 25.92 -17.09 -15.31
CA MET A 212 24.81 -16.13 -15.31
C MET A 212 23.63 -16.65 -14.49
N ARG A 213 23.17 -17.87 -14.80
CA ARG A 213 22.05 -18.52 -14.11
C ARG A 213 22.28 -18.59 -12.61
N LYS A 214 23.47 -19.04 -12.20
CA LYS A 214 23.84 -19.15 -10.79
C LYS A 214 23.77 -17.81 -10.06
N LYS A 215 24.23 -16.72 -10.68
CA LYS A 215 24.21 -15.37 -10.09
C LYS A 215 22.82 -14.74 -10.06
N LEU A 216 22.01 -14.94 -11.09
CA LEU A 216 20.69 -14.31 -11.18
C LEU A 216 19.63 -15.01 -10.32
N GLU A 217 19.62 -16.35 -10.28
CA GLU A 217 18.61 -17.11 -9.55
C GLU A 217 18.94 -17.23 -8.04
N GLY A 218 20.18 -17.57 -7.71
CA GLY A 218 20.58 -17.89 -6.33
C GLY A 218 20.59 -16.67 -5.42
N ASP A 219 21.16 -15.56 -5.90
CA ASP A 219 21.34 -14.36 -5.07
C ASP A 219 20.00 -13.64 -4.85
N PHE A 220 19.14 -13.57 -5.88
CA PHE A 220 17.86 -12.89 -5.77
C PHE A 220 16.89 -13.60 -4.81
N ALA A 221 16.69 -14.92 -4.93
CA ALA A 221 15.78 -15.64 -4.05
C ALA A 221 16.23 -15.54 -2.58
N THR A 222 17.53 -15.61 -2.35
CA THR A 222 18.13 -15.46 -1.01
C THR A 222 17.89 -14.06 -0.45
N ASP A 223 18.10 -13.01 -1.26
CA ASP A 223 17.87 -11.63 -0.85
C ASP A 223 16.39 -11.34 -0.65
N TYR A 224 15.52 -11.80 -1.55
CA TYR A 224 14.08 -11.61 -1.46
C TYR A 224 13.49 -12.36 -0.26
N ASN A 225 14.04 -13.51 0.13
CA ASN A 225 13.62 -14.20 1.36
C ASN A 225 13.82 -13.35 2.64
N LYS A 226 14.68 -12.31 2.61
CA LYS A 226 14.81 -11.35 3.72
C LYS A 226 13.57 -10.46 3.87
N SER A 227 12.74 -10.34 2.83
CA SER A 227 11.46 -9.60 2.89
C SER A 227 10.32 -10.43 3.47
N LYS A 228 10.52 -11.73 3.69
CA LYS A 228 9.51 -12.64 4.24
C LYS A 228 9.35 -12.43 5.74
N ARG A 229 8.16 -12.75 6.25
CA ARG A 229 7.78 -12.46 7.64
C ARG A 229 8.74 -13.04 8.65
N SER A 230 9.15 -14.30 8.50
CA SER A 230 10.09 -14.94 9.42
C SER A 230 11.39 -14.15 9.57
N ALA A 231 11.98 -13.70 8.45
CA ALA A 231 13.20 -12.90 8.44
C ALA A 231 12.99 -11.49 9.00
N VAL A 232 11.91 -10.81 8.59
CA VAL A 232 11.57 -9.47 9.06
C VAL A 232 11.29 -9.45 10.56
N VAL A 233 10.55 -10.45 11.08
CA VAL A 233 10.23 -10.57 12.51
C VAL A 233 11.50 -10.83 13.30
N ALA A 234 12.34 -11.78 12.87
CA ALA A 234 13.62 -12.04 13.54
C ALA A 234 14.51 -10.79 13.60
N PHE A 235 14.55 -10.00 12.52
CA PHE A 235 15.26 -8.72 12.50
C PHE A 235 14.66 -7.71 13.49
N LEU A 236 13.34 -7.48 13.45
CA LEU A 236 12.67 -6.49 14.29
C LEU A 236 12.71 -6.86 15.79
N ASP A 237 12.62 -8.15 16.12
CA ASP A 237 12.75 -8.62 17.50
C ASP A 237 14.16 -8.38 18.04
N LYS A 238 15.20 -8.65 17.25
CA LYS A 238 16.58 -8.32 17.61
C LYS A 238 16.74 -6.80 17.74
N TYR A 239 16.20 -6.05 16.79
CA TYR A 239 16.28 -4.59 16.77
C TYR A 239 15.61 -3.95 17.99
N ASP A 240 14.44 -4.44 18.41
CA ASP A 240 13.75 -4.00 19.62
C ASP A 240 14.50 -4.38 20.91
N ARG A 241 15.11 -5.58 20.94
CA ARG A 241 15.92 -6.04 22.08
C ARG A 241 17.20 -5.22 22.26
N ASP A 242 17.94 -5.00 21.18
CA ASP A 242 19.25 -4.32 21.20
C ASP A 242 19.12 -2.86 21.70
N ARG A 243 17.96 -2.23 21.48
CA ARG A 243 17.66 -0.87 21.94
C ARG A 243 16.84 -0.78 23.23
N GLY A 244 16.53 -1.91 23.87
CA GLY A 244 15.72 -1.95 25.09
C GLY A 244 14.33 -1.34 24.91
N ALA A 245 13.67 -1.60 23.78
CA ALA A 245 12.37 -1.02 23.48
C ALA A 245 11.27 -1.50 24.45
N TRP A 246 10.30 -0.63 24.75
CA TRP A 246 9.13 -1.00 25.54
C TRP A 246 8.08 -1.66 24.63
N THR A 247 7.87 -2.96 24.75
CA THR A 247 7.01 -3.75 23.84
C THR A 247 5.78 -4.37 24.52
N ASN A 248 5.45 -3.96 25.75
CA ASN A 248 4.44 -4.63 26.57
C ASN A 248 3.01 -4.54 26.01
N GLU A 249 2.73 -3.51 25.20
CA GLU A 249 1.42 -3.29 24.57
C GLU A 249 1.48 -3.44 23.05
N ASP A 250 2.57 -3.98 22.51
CA ASP A 250 2.62 -4.32 21.09
C ASP A 250 1.58 -5.42 20.76
N PRO A 251 0.87 -5.33 19.63
CA PRO A 251 -0.04 -6.39 19.19
C PRO A 251 0.75 -7.63 18.74
N ASN A 252 0.05 -8.70 18.34
CA ASN A 252 0.67 -9.89 17.77
C ASN A 252 1.14 -9.71 16.31
N TRP A 253 1.94 -8.67 16.06
CA TRP A 253 2.48 -8.32 14.74
C TRP A 253 3.45 -9.36 14.18
N ARG A 254 3.92 -10.28 15.02
CA ARG A 254 4.82 -11.39 14.65
C ARG A 254 4.12 -12.45 13.81
N SER A 255 2.81 -12.61 13.99
CA SER A 255 1.99 -13.56 13.25
C SER A 255 1.47 -13.00 11.92
N GLY A 256 1.06 -13.89 11.00
CA GLY A 256 0.46 -13.52 9.72
C GLY A 256 1.05 -14.31 8.54
N PRO A 257 0.67 -13.97 7.29
CA PRO A 257 1.18 -14.65 6.10
C PRO A 257 2.69 -14.42 5.95
N GLU A 258 3.40 -15.45 5.47
CA GLU A 258 4.85 -15.40 5.27
C GLU A 258 5.23 -14.39 4.16
N ASP A 259 4.41 -14.31 3.11
CA ASP A 259 4.57 -13.31 2.06
C ASP A 259 3.83 -12.00 2.41
N ILE A 260 4.52 -11.11 3.11
CA ILE A 260 3.97 -9.80 3.53
C ILE A 260 3.59 -8.94 2.32
N ILE A 261 4.47 -8.90 1.32
CA ILE A 261 4.30 -8.02 0.15
C ILE A 261 3.20 -8.58 -0.76
N GLY A 262 3.24 -9.88 -1.05
CA GLY A 262 2.25 -10.52 -1.92
C GLY A 262 0.84 -10.50 -1.32
N SER A 263 0.71 -10.71 -0.01
CA SER A 263 -0.60 -10.64 0.66
C SER A 263 -1.19 -9.24 0.71
N ALA A 264 -0.35 -8.21 0.86
CA ALA A 264 -0.80 -6.82 0.88
C ALA A 264 -1.37 -6.36 -0.46
N SER A 265 -0.89 -6.89 -1.60
CA SER A 265 -1.38 -6.51 -2.92
C SER A 265 -2.84 -6.95 -3.13
N LEU A 266 -3.20 -8.16 -2.68
CA LEU A 266 -4.55 -8.70 -2.78
C LEU A 266 -5.54 -7.86 -1.96
N THR A 267 -5.14 -7.45 -0.76
CA THR A 267 -5.96 -6.55 0.07
C THR A 267 -5.98 -5.11 -0.44
N SER A 268 -4.88 -4.62 -1.03
CA SER A 268 -4.82 -3.20 -1.48
C SER A 268 -5.52 -2.95 -2.82
N LEU A 269 -5.70 -3.96 -3.68
CA LEU A 269 -6.52 -3.78 -4.88
C LEU A 269 -7.99 -3.51 -4.52
N SER A 270 -8.48 -4.13 -3.44
CA SER A 270 -9.77 -3.79 -2.84
C SER A 270 -9.76 -2.39 -2.21
N SER A 271 -8.62 -1.92 -1.67
CA SER A 271 -8.50 -0.62 -0.99
C SER A 271 -7.98 0.55 -1.85
N LYS A 272 -7.51 0.36 -3.08
CA LYS A 272 -6.94 1.45 -3.92
C LYS A 272 -8.01 2.44 -4.41
N HIS A 273 -9.27 2.04 -4.45
CA HIS A 273 -10.40 2.98 -4.61
C HIS A 273 -10.48 3.99 -3.46
N HIS A 274 -9.97 3.62 -2.27
CA HIS A 274 -10.09 4.38 -1.02
C HIS A 274 -9.02 5.49 -0.85
N MET A 275 -7.82 5.37 -1.44
CA MET A 275 -6.72 6.31 -1.17
C MET A 275 -6.61 7.45 -2.21
N MET A 276 -6.96 7.22 -3.47
CA MET A 276 -6.86 8.25 -4.52
C MET A 276 -7.83 9.42 -4.28
N LYS A 277 -9.02 9.19 -3.70
CA LYS A 277 -10.01 10.25 -3.44
C LYS A 277 -9.70 11.14 -2.22
N ARG A 278 -8.83 10.70 -1.29
CA ARG A 278 -8.44 11.49 -0.10
C ARG A 278 -7.42 12.59 -0.39
N SER A 279 -6.61 12.45 -1.46
CA SER A 279 -5.58 13.43 -1.83
C SER A 279 -6.12 14.71 -2.48
N ALA A 280 -7.39 14.72 -2.91
CA ALA A 280 -8.05 15.90 -3.47
C ALA A 280 -8.41 16.98 -2.43
N TYR A 281 -8.27 16.69 -1.13
CA TYR A 281 -8.65 17.61 -0.05
C TYR A 281 -7.51 18.48 0.51
N TYR A 282 -6.27 18.41 -0.03
CA TYR A 282 -5.13 19.19 0.48
C TYR A 282 -4.19 19.78 -0.59
N ILE A 283 -4.61 19.91 -1.85
CA ILE A 283 -3.81 20.61 -2.87
C ILE A 283 -4.49 21.92 -3.25
N ASP A 284 -3.81 23.01 -2.90
CA ASP A 284 -4.07 24.37 -3.37
C ASP A 284 -4.10 24.39 -4.91
N GLU A 285 -5.05 25.12 -5.49
CA GLU A 285 -5.31 25.14 -6.93
C GLU A 285 -4.09 25.63 -7.74
N GLU A 286 -3.41 24.73 -8.44
CA GLU A 286 -2.76 25.03 -9.74
C GLU A 286 -2.17 23.76 -10.37
N PHE A 287 -2.99 22.87 -10.97
CA PHE A 287 -2.54 22.04 -12.09
C PHE A 287 -3.76 21.43 -12.81
N LYS A 288 -4.13 22.02 -13.95
CA LYS A 288 -5.11 21.43 -14.89
C LYS A 288 -4.39 20.43 -15.79
N VAL A 289 -4.78 19.16 -15.74
CA VAL A 289 -4.45 18.18 -16.79
C VAL A 289 -5.75 17.65 -17.38
N ALA A 290 -5.84 17.71 -18.71
CA ALA A 290 -6.99 17.32 -19.51
C ALA A 290 -7.20 15.80 -19.53
N ASN A 291 -8.42 15.35 -19.21
CA ASN A 291 -8.86 13.98 -19.38
C ASN A 291 -9.33 13.74 -20.82
N ARG A 292 -8.85 12.66 -21.44
CA ARG A 292 -9.52 11.94 -22.54
C ARG A 292 -9.89 10.55 -22.00
N SER A 293 -11.18 10.27 -21.91
CA SER A 293 -11.72 8.96 -21.57
C SER A 293 -11.86 8.09 -22.82
N GLY A 294 -11.47 6.83 -22.69
CA GLY A 294 -11.96 5.71 -23.51
C GLY A 294 -12.48 4.67 -22.54
N GLU A 295 -13.78 4.39 -22.61
CA GLU A 295 -14.46 3.38 -21.80
C GLU A 295 -14.05 1.97 -22.24
N VAL A 296 -13.81 1.10 -21.26
CA VAL A 296 -13.69 -0.34 -21.44
C VAL A 296 -14.62 -0.98 -20.40
N GLU A 297 -15.59 -1.74 -20.89
CA GLU A 297 -16.52 -2.55 -20.08
C GLU A 297 -15.74 -3.62 -19.29
N ILE A 298 -15.99 -3.67 -17.98
CA ILE A 298 -15.50 -4.70 -17.07
C ILE A 298 -16.73 -5.44 -16.53
N ASP A 299 -16.63 -6.77 -16.50
CA ASP A 299 -17.61 -7.76 -16.07
C ASP A 299 -18.28 -7.41 -14.71
N ASP A 300 -19.61 -7.53 -14.68
CA ASP A 300 -20.55 -7.02 -13.68
C ASP A 300 -20.35 -7.59 -12.27
N PHE A 301 -19.93 -6.72 -11.34
CA PHE A 301 -20.35 -6.86 -9.94
C PHE A 301 -21.75 -6.24 -9.86
N THR A 302 -22.80 -7.05 -9.82
CA THR A 302 -24.18 -6.53 -9.78
C THR A 302 -24.37 -5.73 -8.50
N LEU A 303 -24.47 -4.41 -8.63
CA LEU A 303 -24.75 -3.45 -7.55
C LEU A 303 -26.07 -3.74 -6.80
N ASP A 304 -26.91 -4.63 -7.35
CA ASP A 304 -28.22 -5.03 -6.82
C ASP A 304 -28.18 -5.71 -5.44
N GLU A 305 -27.01 -6.16 -4.95
CA GLU A 305 -26.88 -6.82 -3.64
C GLU A 305 -26.25 -5.96 -2.53
N ALA A 306 -25.81 -4.73 -2.83
CA ALA A 306 -25.18 -3.89 -1.81
C ALA A 306 -26.24 -3.35 -0.81
N PRO A 307 -25.94 -3.34 0.51
CA PRO A 307 -26.92 -2.94 1.52
C PRO A 307 -27.27 -1.46 1.36
N THR A 308 -28.57 -1.15 1.38
CA THR A 308 -29.06 0.23 1.40
C THR A 308 -29.34 0.69 2.83
N ILE A 309 -29.07 1.96 3.09
CA ILE A 309 -29.32 2.62 4.37
C ILE A 309 -30.28 3.77 4.11
N LYS A 310 -31.44 3.76 4.77
CA LYS A 310 -32.44 4.81 4.65
C LYS A 310 -32.60 5.55 5.97
N PHE A 311 -32.53 6.87 5.93
CA PHE A 311 -32.66 7.70 7.11
C PHE A 311 -33.25 9.07 6.81
N ASP A 312 -33.94 9.62 7.82
CA ASP A 312 -34.32 11.03 7.85
C ASP A 312 -33.22 11.83 8.54
N TYR A 313 -32.99 13.05 8.07
CA TYR A 313 -32.11 14.00 8.73
C TYR A 313 -32.78 15.36 8.95
N THR A 314 -32.42 16.00 10.06
CA THR A 314 -32.86 17.35 10.40
C THR A 314 -31.66 18.18 10.81
N SER A 315 -31.39 19.24 10.06
CA SER A 315 -30.40 20.29 10.33
C SER A 315 -31.12 21.62 10.61
N PRO A 316 -30.43 22.66 11.12
CA PRO A 316 -31.04 23.98 11.35
C PRO A 316 -31.67 24.60 10.11
N ASP A 317 -31.06 24.38 8.94
CA ASP A 317 -31.45 25.05 7.70
C ASP A 317 -32.29 24.15 6.78
N HIS A 318 -32.27 22.84 7.00
CA HIS A 318 -32.88 21.87 6.10
C HIS A 318 -33.25 20.55 6.78
N SER A 319 -34.29 19.88 6.28
CA SER A 319 -34.63 18.50 6.65
C SER A 319 -34.96 17.72 5.40
N GLY A 320 -34.63 16.42 5.39
CA GLY A 320 -34.88 15.57 4.26
C GLY A 320 -34.73 14.08 4.59
N THR A 321 -34.92 13.25 3.56
CA THR A 321 -34.73 11.80 3.64
C THR A 321 -33.67 11.40 2.62
N LEU A 322 -32.73 10.56 3.04
CA LEU A 322 -31.70 9.97 2.17
C LEU A 322 -31.80 8.45 2.18
N GLU A 323 -31.65 7.88 1.00
CA GLU A 323 -31.49 6.44 0.81
C GLU A 323 -30.18 6.24 0.07
N LEU A 324 -29.22 5.63 0.76
CA LEU A 324 -27.85 5.48 0.28
C LEU A 324 -27.53 4.00 0.09
N LEU A 325 -26.99 3.66 -1.07
CA LEU A 325 -26.24 2.43 -1.27
C LEU A 325 -24.93 2.55 -0.47
N TYR A 326 -24.78 1.74 0.56
CA TYR A 326 -23.61 1.81 1.44
C TYR A 326 -22.36 1.38 0.69
N LEU A 327 -21.32 2.22 0.72
CA LEU A 327 -20.03 1.91 0.12
C LEU A 327 -19.01 1.53 1.19
N THR A 328 -18.79 2.40 2.16
CA THR A 328 -17.75 2.21 3.18
C THR A 328 -18.05 3.04 4.43
N SER A 329 -17.42 2.69 5.55
CA SER A 329 -17.40 3.50 6.75
C SER A 329 -16.04 3.41 7.43
N ASP A 330 -15.68 4.47 8.13
CA ASP A 330 -14.55 4.50 9.06
C ASP A 330 -15.05 4.85 10.48
N LYS A 331 -14.15 5.32 11.35
CA LYS A 331 -14.49 5.53 12.78
C LYS A 331 -15.47 6.69 12.96
N ASP A 332 -15.41 7.68 12.09
CA ASP A 332 -16.09 8.96 12.22
C ASP A 332 -16.88 9.33 10.96
N SER A 333 -16.94 8.46 9.95
CA SER A 333 -17.73 8.72 8.75
C SER A 333 -18.29 7.47 8.07
N CYS A 334 -19.34 7.68 7.28
CA CYS A 334 -19.92 6.70 6.37
C CYS A 334 -20.09 7.33 4.99
N GLU A 335 -19.78 6.59 3.93
CA GLU A 335 -19.93 7.01 2.54
C GLU A 335 -20.98 6.13 1.85
N GLY A 336 -21.84 6.75 1.04
CA GLY A 336 -22.85 6.05 0.25
C GLY A 336 -23.26 6.80 -1.02
N LEU A 337 -23.93 6.10 -1.93
CA LEU A 337 -24.46 6.67 -3.18
C LEU A 337 -25.97 6.80 -3.09
N ASP A 338 -26.51 7.94 -3.51
CA ASP A 338 -27.96 8.06 -3.70
C ASP A 338 -28.42 7.41 -5.03
N SER A 339 -29.72 7.47 -5.31
CA SER A 339 -30.32 6.92 -6.54
C SER A 339 -29.90 7.63 -7.84
N GLN A 340 -29.09 8.69 -7.76
CA GLN A 340 -28.55 9.43 -8.89
C GLN A 340 -27.02 9.30 -8.99
N ASP A 341 -26.44 8.32 -8.28
CA ASP A 341 -25.00 8.09 -8.14
C ASP A 341 -24.25 9.29 -7.56
N ASN A 342 -24.92 10.16 -6.80
CA ASN A 342 -24.24 11.23 -6.08
C ASN A 342 -23.62 10.65 -4.80
N THR A 343 -22.36 10.99 -4.55
CA THR A 343 -21.65 10.54 -3.35
C THR A 343 -21.99 11.42 -2.16
N TRP A 344 -22.43 10.77 -1.09
CA TRP A 344 -22.75 11.39 0.19
C TRP A 344 -21.78 10.91 1.26
N ILE A 345 -21.32 11.82 2.12
CA ILE A 345 -20.54 11.49 3.31
C ILE A 345 -21.30 11.95 4.56
N ILE A 346 -21.48 11.04 5.50
CA ILE A 346 -22.04 11.31 6.82
C ILE A 346 -20.88 11.30 7.81
N HIS A 347 -20.52 12.46 8.35
CA HIS A 347 -19.50 12.62 9.38
C HIS A 347 -20.13 12.71 10.76
N TYR A 348 -19.57 12.00 11.73
CA TYR A 348 -19.89 12.19 13.14
C TYR A 348 -19.23 13.48 13.66
N GLU A 349 -20.00 14.34 14.30
CA GLU A 349 -19.51 15.56 14.93
C GLU A 349 -19.23 15.31 16.41
N SER A 350 -17.95 15.26 16.79
CA SER A 350 -17.54 15.11 18.18
C SER A 350 -17.85 16.39 18.95
N GLY A 351 -18.78 16.32 19.91
CA GLY A 351 -19.11 17.50 20.73
C GLY A 351 -20.32 17.38 21.65
N HIS A 352 -21.09 16.30 21.56
CA HIS A 352 -22.11 15.97 22.55
C HIS A 352 -21.73 14.67 23.24
N ASN A 353 -21.64 14.70 24.57
CA ASN A 353 -21.56 13.51 25.39
C ASN A 353 -22.97 12.92 25.45
N PRO A 354 -23.28 11.86 24.70
CA PRO A 354 -24.57 11.19 24.82
C PRO A 354 -24.65 10.60 26.24
N ASP A 355 -25.87 10.26 26.66
CA ASP A 355 -26.01 9.45 27.87
C ASP A 355 -25.24 8.14 27.67
N ALA A 356 -24.15 7.99 28.42
CA ALA A 356 -23.29 6.82 28.32
C ALA A 356 -23.99 5.52 28.75
N THR A 357 -25.15 5.63 29.41
CA THR A 357 -25.92 4.49 29.90
C THR A 357 -26.97 3.98 28.92
N ASP A 358 -27.43 4.82 27.97
CA ASP A 358 -28.40 4.45 26.93
C ASP A 358 -28.23 5.31 25.67
N PRO A 359 -27.17 5.08 24.87
CA PRO A 359 -26.88 5.92 23.72
C PRO A 359 -27.86 5.66 22.56
N HIS A 360 -28.64 6.67 22.18
CA HIS A 360 -29.45 6.64 20.95
C HIS A 360 -28.74 7.39 19.83
N VAL A 361 -28.88 6.92 18.58
CA VAL A 361 -28.33 7.61 17.39
C VAL A 361 -28.80 9.07 17.31
N SER A 362 -30.03 9.34 17.75
CA SER A 362 -30.61 10.69 17.80
C SER A 362 -29.86 11.65 18.72
N ASP A 363 -29.08 11.14 19.67
CA ASP A 363 -28.34 11.93 20.65
C ASP A 363 -27.03 12.48 20.08
N TYR A 364 -26.63 11.98 18.91
CA TYR A 364 -25.43 12.38 18.20
C TYR A 364 -25.73 13.42 17.12
N ARG A 365 -24.71 14.24 16.82
CA ARG A 365 -24.74 15.23 15.74
C ARG A 365 -23.90 14.74 14.57
N PHE A 366 -24.34 15.06 13.36
CA PHE A 366 -23.69 14.65 12.13
C PHE A 366 -23.57 15.81 11.14
N SER A 367 -22.49 15.80 10.37
CA SER A 367 -22.37 16.60 9.15
C SER A 367 -22.70 15.70 7.96
N ILE A 368 -23.64 16.10 7.11
CA ILE A 368 -23.98 15.38 5.88
C ILE A 368 -23.49 16.21 4.69
N VAL A 369 -22.67 15.60 3.84
CA VAL A 369 -22.00 16.27 2.72
C VAL A 369 -22.46 15.65 1.41
N ASP A 370 -23.07 16.45 0.54
CA ASP A 370 -23.31 16.14 -0.87
C ASP A 370 -22.09 16.60 -1.68
N LEU A 371 -21.24 15.66 -2.09
CA LEU A 371 -19.99 16.00 -2.79
C LEU A 371 -20.23 16.59 -4.17
N LYS A 372 -21.31 16.21 -4.86
CA LYS A 372 -21.58 16.66 -6.22
C LYS A 372 -22.30 18.02 -6.22
N GLY A 373 -23.24 18.19 -5.30
CA GLY A 373 -23.94 19.46 -5.09
C GLY A 373 -23.12 20.49 -4.33
N GLY A 374 -22.01 20.08 -3.70
CA GLY A 374 -21.16 20.96 -2.88
C GLY A 374 -21.86 21.47 -1.62
N LYS A 375 -22.90 20.77 -1.15
CA LYS A 375 -23.70 21.17 0.01
C LYS A 375 -23.25 20.44 1.27
N VAL A 376 -23.22 21.17 2.37
CA VAL A 376 -22.87 20.64 3.69
C VAL A 376 -24.01 20.99 4.66
N TYR A 377 -24.65 19.98 5.22
CA TYR A 377 -25.66 20.11 6.28
C TYR A 377 -25.00 19.76 7.61
N LYS A 378 -24.78 20.76 8.46
CA LYS A 378 -24.13 20.59 9.78
C LYS A 378 -25.16 20.37 10.88
N ASP A 379 -24.69 19.88 12.02
CA ASP A 379 -25.52 19.70 13.23
C ASP A 379 -26.77 18.83 12.97
N CYS A 380 -26.70 17.90 12.02
CA CYS A 380 -27.81 17.03 11.65
C CYS A 380 -28.11 16.04 12.77
N HIS A 381 -29.39 15.87 13.08
CA HIS A 381 -29.89 14.66 13.74
C HIS A 381 -30.33 13.65 12.69
N ILE A 382 -29.97 12.39 12.88
CA ILE A 382 -30.31 11.30 11.96
C ILE A 382 -31.26 10.30 12.64
N LYS A 383 -32.32 9.91 11.92
CA LYS A 383 -33.25 8.85 12.32
C LYS A 383 -33.32 7.79 11.23
N PHE A 384 -32.74 6.61 11.50
CA PHE A 384 -32.79 5.48 10.57
C PHE A 384 -34.23 4.97 10.40
N GLN A 385 -34.67 4.84 9.14
CA GLN A 385 -35.94 4.24 8.75
C GLN A 385 -35.80 2.74 8.53
N SER A 386 -34.69 2.31 7.94
CA SER A 386 -34.29 0.92 7.81
C SER A 386 -32.80 0.80 8.17
N ARG A 387 -32.45 -0.29 8.86
CA ARG A 387 -31.05 -0.66 9.11
C ARG A 387 -30.72 -1.87 8.24
N PRO A 388 -29.50 -1.95 7.70
CA PRO A 388 -29.00 -3.21 7.15
C PRO A 388 -29.13 -4.31 8.22
N PRO A 389 -29.42 -5.57 7.83
CA PRO A 389 -29.33 -6.69 8.76
C PRO A 389 -27.93 -6.71 9.39
N ALA A 390 -27.89 -6.89 10.72
CA ALA A 390 -26.67 -6.87 11.53
C ALA A 390 -25.73 -8.05 11.22
#